data_AF-A0A5M9QXV6-F1
#
_entry.id   AF-A0A5M9QXV6-F1
#
_cell.length_a   1.000
_cell.length_b   1.000
_cell.length_c   1.000
_cell.angle_alpha   90.00
_cell.angle_beta   90.00
_cell.angle_gamma   90.00
#
_symmetry.space_group_name_H-M   'P 1'
#
loop_
_entity.id
_entity.type
_entity.pdbx_description
1 polymer ?
#
loop_
_entity_poly.entity_id
_entity_poly.type
_entity_poly.pdbx_seq_one_letter_code
_entity_poly.pdbx_strand_id
1 'polypeptide(L)'
;MEMTTVSPLITDKVREKAKLAVMSSRFGAFIIAATNLEIARHMALLDGERVNRRLRSVAKGMMEKCGLDELNRLLRELATSSNTDKAYSAILSYRDSFLTSAETRIAEMNVYCGGDLDELIEQGADVEALTSKVAEFRKLYAQRAA
;
A
#
# COMPACT_ATOMS: atom_id res chain seq x y z
N MET A 1 1.47 14.18 -31.13
CA MET A 1 0.94 14.83 -29.91
C MET A 1 1.97 14.64 -28.82
N GLU A 2 2.65 15.72 -28.44
CA GLU A 2 3.56 15.70 -27.29
C GLU A 2 2.71 15.45 -26.04
N MET A 3 2.91 14.29 -25.41
CA MET A 3 2.40 14.04 -24.07
C MET A 3 3.20 14.94 -23.14
N THR A 4 2.65 16.09 -22.77
CA THR A 4 3.13 16.83 -21.61
C THR A 4 3.18 15.86 -20.43
N THR A 5 4.37 15.65 -19.88
CA THR A 5 4.67 14.79 -18.74
C THR A 5 4.11 15.42 -17.46
N VAL A 6 2.80 15.60 -17.39
CA VAL A 6 2.14 15.97 -16.14
C VAL A 6 2.20 14.74 -15.26
N SER A 7 3.04 14.80 -14.22
CA SER A 7 3.06 13.75 -13.20
C SER A 7 1.64 13.59 -12.65
N PRO A 8 1.10 12.36 -12.58
CA PRO A 8 -0.26 12.12 -12.12
C PRO A 8 -0.47 12.71 -10.72
N LEU A 9 -1.52 13.50 -10.53
CA LEU A 9 -1.82 14.11 -9.24
C LEU A 9 -2.30 13.05 -8.25
N ILE A 10 -1.57 12.86 -7.14
CA ILE A 10 -1.98 11.98 -6.04
C ILE A 10 -2.81 12.79 -5.03
N THR A 11 -4.13 12.71 -5.16
CA THR A 11 -5.10 13.31 -4.23
C THR A 11 -5.40 12.38 -3.05
N ASP A 12 -6.06 12.88 -2.00
CA ASP A 12 -6.47 12.04 -0.86
C ASP A 12 -7.43 10.92 -1.28
N LYS A 13 -8.34 11.19 -2.22
CA LYS A 13 -9.20 10.16 -2.82
C LYS A 13 -8.39 9.05 -3.48
N VAL A 14 -7.31 9.39 -4.19
CA VAL A 14 -6.39 8.39 -4.78
C VAL A 14 -5.70 7.58 -3.69
N ARG A 15 -5.23 8.23 -2.61
CA ARG A 15 -4.58 7.54 -1.46
C ARG A 15 -5.54 6.56 -0.79
N GLU A 16 -6.78 6.95 -0.57
CA GLU A 16 -7.81 6.09 0.02
C GLU A 16 -8.11 4.88 -0.87
N LYS A 17 -8.33 5.10 -2.17
CA LYS A 17 -8.53 4.01 -3.14
C LYS A 17 -7.34 3.07 -3.23
N ALA A 18 -6.12 3.61 -3.20
CA ALA A 18 -4.89 2.82 -3.21
C ALA A 18 -4.79 1.93 -1.96
N LYS A 19 -5.07 2.49 -0.78
CA LYS A 19 -5.10 1.74 0.47
C LYS A 19 -6.12 0.60 0.43
N LEU A 20 -7.34 0.88 -0.04
CA LEU A 20 -8.39 -0.14 -0.20
C LEU A 20 -7.99 -1.23 -1.19
N ALA A 21 -7.38 -0.86 -2.31
CA ALA A 21 -6.90 -1.80 -3.32
C ALA A 21 -5.80 -2.73 -2.77
N VAL A 22 -4.82 -2.18 -2.03
CA VAL A 22 -3.76 -2.98 -1.40
C VAL A 22 -4.34 -3.87 -0.31
N MET A 23 -5.22 -3.35 0.55
CA MET A 23 -5.90 -4.10 1.61
C MET A 23 -6.70 -5.30 1.07
N SER A 24 -7.32 -5.15 -0.10
CA SER A 24 -8.11 -6.20 -0.76
C SER A 24 -7.25 -7.23 -1.50
N SER A 25 -5.93 -7.00 -1.57
CA SER A 25 -4.98 -7.89 -2.22
C SER A 25 -4.27 -8.79 -1.21
N ARG A 26 -3.51 -9.78 -1.70
CA ARG A 26 -2.61 -10.58 -0.85
C ARG A 26 -1.62 -9.73 -0.04
N PHE A 27 -1.26 -8.54 -0.52
CA PHE A 27 -0.32 -7.64 0.15
C PHE A 27 -0.96 -6.82 1.29
N GLY A 28 -2.28 -6.93 1.50
CA GLY A 28 -2.96 -6.32 2.63
C GLY A 28 -2.38 -6.74 3.99
N ALA A 29 -1.75 -7.92 4.05
CA ALA A 29 -1.04 -8.37 5.24
C ALA A 29 0.10 -7.42 5.67
N PHE A 30 0.79 -6.75 4.74
CA PHE A 30 1.80 -5.73 5.08
C PHE A 30 1.18 -4.49 5.72
N ILE A 31 0.00 -4.07 5.26
CA ILE A 31 -0.75 -2.95 5.84
C ILE A 31 -1.14 -3.30 7.28
N ILE A 32 -1.82 -4.44 7.47
CA ILE A 32 -2.26 -4.92 8.78
C ILE A 32 -1.07 -5.05 9.73
N ALA A 33 0.05 -5.63 9.24
CA ALA A 33 1.20 -5.86 10.08
C ALA A 33 1.87 -4.56 10.54
N ALA A 34 2.09 -3.63 9.61
CA ALA A 34 2.62 -2.32 9.92
C ALA A 34 1.73 -1.56 10.91
N THR A 35 0.41 -1.56 10.69
CA THR A 35 -0.56 -0.91 11.59
C THR A 35 -0.52 -1.51 13.00
N ASN A 36 -0.46 -2.84 13.13
CA ASN A 36 -0.35 -3.47 14.45
C ASN A 36 0.95 -3.07 15.17
N LEU A 37 2.06 -2.93 14.44
CA LEU A 37 3.33 -2.49 15.01
C LEU A 37 3.31 -1.00 15.39
N GLU A 38 2.68 -0.15 14.59
CA GLU A 38 2.45 1.27 14.89
C GLU A 38 1.64 1.42 16.18
N ILE A 39 0.51 0.71 16.29
CA ILE A 39 -0.33 0.68 17.50
C ILE A 39 0.49 0.18 18.70
N ALA A 40 1.24 -0.91 18.54
CA ALA A 40 2.07 -1.45 19.61
C ALA A 40 3.14 -0.46 20.09
N ARG A 41 3.77 0.28 19.17
CA ARG A 41 4.73 1.34 19.49
C ARG A 41 4.07 2.47 20.26
N HIS A 42 2.92 2.95 19.80
CA HIS A 42 2.18 4.03 20.47
C HIS A 42 1.71 3.62 21.88
N MET A 43 1.16 2.41 22.03
CA MET A 43 0.76 1.87 23.33
C MET A 43 1.95 1.78 24.29
N ALA A 44 3.09 1.25 23.84
CA ALA A 44 4.29 1.18 24.69
C ALA A 44 4.77 2.56 25.15
N LEU A 45 4.67 3.59 24.30
CA LEU A 45 5.00 4.96 24.70
C LEU A 45 4.04 5.51 25.76
N LEU A 46 2.73 5.23 25.63
CA LEU A 46 1.71 5.65 26.59
C LEU A 46 1.87 4.94 27.93
N ASP A 47 2.17 3.64 27.91
CA ASP A 47 2.28 2.79 29.10
C ASP A 47 3.66 2.89 29.79
N GLY A 48 4.60 3.67 29.23
CA GLY A 48 5.98 3.77 29.73
C GLY A 48 6.81 2.49 29.55
N GLU A 49 6.39 1.59 28.67
CA GLU A 49 7.10 0.36 28.34
C GLU A 49 8.27 0.61 27.39
N ARG A 50 9.26 -0.28 27.41
CA ARG A 50 10.34 -0.27 26.42
C ARG A 50 9.78 -0.63 25.04
N VAL A 51 9.60 0.36 24.16
CA VAL A 51 9.13 0.21 22.77
C VAL A 51 9.81 -0.94 22.04
N ASN A 52 11.13 -1.05 22.12
CA ASN A 52 11.88 -2.12 21.43
C ASN A 52 11.52 -3.53 21.93
N ARG A 53 11.16 -3.67 23.20
CA ARG A 53 10.68 -4.96 23.75
C ARG A 53 9.29 -5.26 23.22
N ARG A 54 8.40 -4.27 23.20
CA ARG A 54 7.01 -4.41 22.72
C ARG A 54 6.97 -4.77 21.24
N LEU A 55 7.68 -4.02 20.39
CA LEU A 55 7.75 -4.28 18.95
C LEU A 55 8.27 -5.69 18.65
N ARG A 56 9.34 -6.12 19.32
CA ARG A 56 9.87 -7.49 19.17
C ARG A 56 8.86 -8.55 19.58
N SER A 57 8.15 -8.34 20.69
CA SER A 57 7.14 -9.28 21.18
C SER A 57 5.97 -9.41 20.20
N VAL A 58 5.47 -8.28 19.69
CA VAL A 58 4.37 -8.25 18.72
C VAL A 58 4.79 -8.88 17.40
N ALA A 59 6.00 -8.58 16.90
CA ALA A 59 6.55 -9.20 15.71
C ALA A 59 6.61 -10.74 15.84
N LYS A 60 7.09 -11.26 16.97
CA LYS A 60 7.08 -12.71 17.24
C LYS A 60 5.69 -13.32 17.19
N GLY A 61 4.70 -12.62 17.75
CA GLY A 61 3.32 -13.05 17.75
C GLY A 61 2.65 -13.00 16.37
N MET A 62 3.27 -12.36 15.37
CA MET A 62 2.73 -12.21 14.02
C MET A 62 3.42 -13.10 12.99
N MET A 63 4.63 -13.59 13.28
CA MET A 63 5.33 -14.53 12.41
C MET A 63 4.45 -15.74 12.09
N GLU A 64 4.56 -16.27 10.87
CA GLU A 64 3.91 -17.50 10.41
C GLU A 64 2.37 -17.44 10.35
N LYS A 65 1.76 -16.32 10.76
CA LYS A 65 0.32 -16.06 10.60
C LYS A 65 -0.04 -15.54 9.21
N CYS A 66 0.95 -15.13 8.42
CA CYS A 66 0.77 -14.63 7.07
C CYS A 66 1.52 -15.51 6.07
N GLY A 67 0.90 -15.78 4.91
CA GLY A 67 1.48 -16.58 3.82
C GLY A 67 2.47 -15.82 2.94
N LEU A 68 3.06 -14.72 3.43
CA LEU A 68 4.01 -13.91 2.67
C LEU A 68 5.40 -14.07 3.27
N ASP A 69 6.28 -14.77 2.54
CA ASP A 69 7.64 -15.08 2.99
C ASP A 69 8.45 -13.83 3.34
N GLU A 70 8.32 -12.77 2.53
CA GLU A 70 9.02 -11.52 2.75
C GLU A 70 8.54 -10.79 4.01
N LEU A 71 7.24 -10.83 4.30
CA LEU A 71 6.72 -10.28 5.55
C LEU A 71 7.22 -11.08 6.76
N ASN A 72 7.22 -12.42 6.66
CA ASN A 72 7.78 -13.28 7.70
C ASN A 72 9.28 -13.03 7.92
N ARG A 73 10.05 -12.80 6.85
CA ARG A 73 11.47 -12.43 6.93
C ARG A 73 11.65 -11.12 7.70
N LEU A 74 10.93 -10.07 7.32
CA LEU A 74 11.02 -8.76 7.99
C LEU A 74 10.54 -8.82 9.45
N LEU A 75 9.49 -9.58 9.76
CA LEU A 75 9.01 -9.78 11.13
C LEU A 75 10.03 -10.53 11.99
N ARG A 76 10.70 -11.54 11.41
CA ARG A 76 11.80 -12.27 12.07
C ARG A 76 12.97 -11.34 12.36
N GLU A 77 13.37 -10.52 11.40
CA GLU A 77 14.41 -9.50 11.58
C GLU A 77 14.03 -8.52 12.69
N LEU A 78 12.81 -7.99 12.68
CA LEU A 78 12.33 -7.12 13.74
C LEU A 78 12.38 -7.81 15.10
N ALA A 79 11.93 -9.06 15.20
CA ALA A 79 11.88 -9.84 16.43
C ALA A 79 13.23 -10.07 17.11
N THR A 80 14.33 -10.13 16.33
CA THR A 80 15.68 -10.42 16.84
C THR A 80 16.64 -9.24 16.72
N SER A 81 16.29 -8.17 16.02
CA SER A 81 17.21 -7.04 15.77
C SER A 81 17.61 -6.31 17.05
N SER A 82 18.91 -6.00 17.14
CA SER A 82 19.48 -5.07 18.12
C SER A 82 19.17 -3.61 17.77
N ASN A 83 18.97 -3.31 16.47
CA ASN A 83 18.50 -2.02 15.98
C ASN A 83 17.03 -2.14 15.56
N THR A 84 16.14 -2.08 16.56
CA THR A 84 14.71 -2.29 16.37
C THR A 84 14.08 -1.19 15.50
N ASP A 85 14.52 0.06 15.61
CA ASP A 85 13.99 1.16 14.81
C ASP A 85 14.25 0.96 13.33
N LYS A 86 15.47 0.57 12.93
CA LYS A 86 15.79 0.28 11.53
C LYS A 86 14.95 -0.86 10.97
N ALA A 87 14.80 -1.95 11.72
CA ALA A 87 14.00 -3.11 11.29
C ALA A 87 12.51 -2.76 11.20
N TYR A 88 12.01 -1.95 12.12
CA TYR A 88 10.65 -1.43 12.10
C TYR A 88 10.42 -0.53 10.87
N SER A 89 11.32 0.41 10.61
CA SER A 89 11.27 1.28 9.42
C SER A 89 11.29 0.47 8.13
N ALA A 90 12.02 -0.64 8.05
CA ALA A 90 12.02 -1.49 6.86
C ALA A 90 10.63 -2.07 6.54
N ILE A 91 9.86 -2.48 7.56
CA ILE A 91 8.47 -2.94 7.38
C ILE A 91 7.59 -1.80 6.86
N LEU A 92 7.72 -0.61 7.45
CA LEU A 92 6.96 0.57 7.02
C LEU A 92 7.29 0.95 5.57
N SER A 93 8.57 0.99 5.21
CA SER A 93 9.00 1.30 3.84
C SER A 93 8.49 0.25 2.84
N TYR A 94 8.47 -1.03 3.22
CA TYR A 94 7.94 -2.07 2.34
C TYR A 94 6.42 -1.93 2.15
N ARG A 95 5.67 -1.64 3.22
CA ARG A 95 4.25 -1.26 3.15
C ARG A 95 4.05 -0.06 2.21
N ASP A 96 4.82 1.01 2.40
CA ASP A 96 4.67 2.26 1.66
C ASP A 96 4.96 2.05 0.17
N SER A 97 5.87 1.14 -0.19
CA SER A 97 6.11 0.80 -1.61
C SER A 97 4.87 0.25 -2.32
N PHE A 98 4.04 -0.55 -1.65
CA PHE A 98 2.79 -1.05 -2.21
C PHE A 98 1.75 0.05 -2.36
N LEU A 99 1.67 0.95 -1.37
CA LEU A 99 0.76 2.10 -1.41
C LEU A 99 1.15 3.04 -2.55
N THR A 100 2.41 3.45 -2.62
CA THR A 100 2.91 4.32 -3.70
C THR A 100 2.70 3.68 -5.08
N SER A 101 2.97 2.38 -5.23
CA SER A 101 2.71 1.70 -6.51
C SER A 101 1.22 1.72 -6.90
N ALA A 102 0.32 1.49 -5.95
CA ALA A 102 -1.12 1.55 -6.17
C ALA A 102 -1.62 2.98 -6.44
N GLU A 103 -1.12 3.97 -5.70
CA GLU A 103 -1.40 5.39 -5.88
C GLU A 103 -1.03 5.84 -7.30
N THR A 104 0.21 5.54 -7.74
CA THR A 104 0.67 5.87 -9.09
C THR A 104 -0.23 5.21 -10.14
N ARG A 105 -0.54 3.92 -9.99
CA ARG A 105 -1.40 3.21 -10.95
C ARG A 105 -2.80 3.82 -11.05
N ILE A 106 -3.43 4.15 -9.93
CA ILE A 106 -4.77 4.75 -9.92
C ILE A 106 -4.73 6.15 -10.53
N ALA A 107 -3.73 6.97 -10.20
CA ALA A 107 -3.61 8.31 -10.76
C ALA A 107 -3.35 8.28 -12.27
N GLU A 108 -2.47 7.39 -12.75
CA GLU A 108 -2.27 7.19 -14.19
C GLU A 108 -3.56 6.69 -14.88
N MET A 109 -4.32 5.81 -14.23
CA MET A 109 -5.60 5.34 -14.74
C MET A 109 -6.63 6.48 -14.85
N ASN A 110 -6.70 7.35 -13.84
CA ASN A 110 -7.61 8.49 -13.85
C ASN A 110 -7.24 9.47 -14.98
N VAL A 111 -5.95 9.74 -15.20
CA VAL A 111 -5.48 10.54 -16.34
C VAL A 111 -5.88 9.89 -17.67
N TYR A 112 -5.70 8.57 -17.80
CA TYR A 112 -6.06 7.84 -19.02
C TYR A 112 -7.57 7.82 -19.28
N CYS A 113 -8.39 7.68 -18.23
CA CYS A 113 -9.85 7.66 -18.35
C CYS A 113 -10.45 9.06 -18.53
N GLY A 114 -9.69 10.12 -18.26
CA GLY A 114 -10.14 11.51 -18.33
C GLY A 114 -10.79 12.03 -17.04
N GLY A 115 -10.59 11.34 -15.91
CA GLY A 115 -11.19 11.67 -14.62
C GLY A 115 -11.18 10.48 -13.67
N ASP A 116 -11.61 10.72 -12.43
CA ASP A 116 -11.87 9.66 -11.48
C ASP A 116 -13.09 8.83 -11.90
N LEU A 117 -12.99 7.50 -11.87
CA LEU A 117 -14.06 6.63 -12.38
C LEU A 117 -15.42 6.87 -11.70
N ASP A 118 -15.44 7.11 -10.39
CA ASP A 118 -16.70 7.31 -9.67
C ASP A 118 -17.34 8.63 -10.09
N GLU A 119 -16.53 9.69 -10.25
CA GLU A 119 -16.99 11.00 -10.71
C GLU A 119 -17.49 10.94 -12.16
N LEU A 120 -16.80 10.20 -13.03
CA LEU A 120 -17.25 10.02 -14.41
C LEU A 120 -18.59 9.29 -14.48
N ILE A 121 -18.78 8.24 -13.67
CA ILE A 121 -20.04 7.52 -13.58
C ILE A 121 -21.15 8.43 -13.04
N GLU A 122 -20.89 9.21 -11.98
CA GLU A 122 -21.83 10.18 -11.44
C GLU A 122 -22.22 11.27 -12.45
N GLN A 123 -21.30 11.65 -13.34
CA GLN A 123 -21.54 12.59 -14.44
C GLN A 123 -22.30 11.96 -15.63
N GLY A 124 -22.67 10.68 -15.56
CA GLY A 124 -23.43 9.98 -16.59
C GLY A 124 -22.58 9.41 -17.71
N ALA A 125 -21.27 9.19 -17.51
CA ALA A 125 -20.45 8.50 -18.47
C ALA A 125 -20.89 7.03 -18.65
N ASP A 126 -20.77 6.53 -19.87
CA ASP A 126 -21.12 5.15 -20.21
C ASP A 126 -20.17 4.15 -19.51
N VAL A 127 -20.77 3.31 -18.66
CA VAL A 127 -20.08 2.30 -17.85
C VAL A 127 -19.40 1.24 -18.72
N GLU A 128 -19.99 0.85 -19.86
CA GLU A 128 -19.40 -0.16 -20.74
C GLU A 128 -18.15 0.38 -21.44
N ALA A 129 -18.23 1.62 -21.94
CA ALA A 129 -17.10 2.33 -22.52
C ALA A 129 -15.97 2.54 -21.48
N LEU A 130 -16.30 2.96 -20.25
CA LEU A 130 -15.32 3.11 -19.17
C LEU A 130 -14.67 1.78 -18.80
N THR A 131 -15.45 0.71 -18.69
CA THR A 131 -14.93 -0.64 -18.41
C THR A 131 -13.94 -1.09 -19.47
N SER A 132 -14.25 -0.82 -20.75
CA SER A 132 -13.37 -1.12 -21.87
C SER A 132 -12.05 -0.33 -21.80
N LYS A 133 -12.12 0.98 -21.50
CA LYS A 133 -10.92 1.82 -21.28
C LYS A 133 -10.06 1.32 -20.12
N VAL A 134 -10.67 0.94 -19.00
CA VAL A 134 -9.95 0.38 -17.85
C VAL A 134 -9.26 -0.93 -18.22
N ALA A 135 -9.92 -1.79 -18.99
CA ALA A 135 -9.33 -3.03 -19.47
C ALA A 135 -8.14 -2.78 -20.41
N GLU A 136 -8.24 -1.78 -21.30
CA GLU A 136 -7.15 -1.34 -22.16
C GLU A 136 -5.96 -0.80 -21.35
N PHE A 137 -6.22 0.12 -20.42
CA PHE A 137 -5.21 0.67 -19.52
C PHE A 137 -4.45 -0.44 -18.78
N ARG A 138 -5.16 -1.44 -18.23
CA ARG A 138 -4.53 -2.56 -17.52
C ARG A 138 -3.57 -3.36 -18.42
N LYS A 139 -3.93 -3.56 -19.70
CA LYS A 139 -3.05 -4.24 -20.68
C LYS A 139 -1.80 -3.42 -20.96
N LEU A 140 -1.96 -2.11 -21.23
CA LEU A 140 -0.84 -1.20 -21.50
C LEU A 140 0.10 -1.09 -20.31
N TYR A 141 -0.45 -0.94 -19.10
CA TYR A 141 0.34 -0.84 -17.87
C TYR A 141 1.13 -2.14 -17.60
N ALA A 142 0.52 -3.30 -17.84
CA ALA A 142 1.20 -4.58 -17.68
C ALA A 142 2.37 -4.75 -18.66
N GLN A 143 2.24 -4.27 -19.90
CA GLN A 143 3.32 -4.29 -20.90
C GLN A 143 4.48 -3.36 -20.55
N ARG A 144 4.21 -2.22 -19.89
CA ARG A 144 5.24 -1.28 -19.44
C ARG A 144 6.07 -1.80 -18.26
N ALA A 145 5.50 -2.70 -17.47
CA ALA A 145 6.12 -3.25 -16.27
C ALA A 145 6.83 -4.61 -16.49
N ALA A 146 6.73 -5.17 -17.71
CA ALA A 146 7.39 -6.41 -18.13
C ALA A 146 8.75 -6.11 -18.78
#